data_AF-A0A1E5FUH9-F1
#
_entry.id   AF-A0A1E5FUH9-F1
#
_cell.length_a   1.000
_cell.length_b   1.000
_cell.length_c   1.000
_cell.angle_alpha   90.00
_cell.angle_beta   90.00
_cell.angle_gamma   90.00
#
_symmetry.space_group_name_H-M   'P 1'
#
loop_
_entity.id
_entity.type
_entity.pdbx_description
1 polymer ?
#
loop_
_entity_poly.entity_id
_entity_poly.type
_entity_poly.pdbx_seq_one_letter_code
_entity_poly.pdbx_strand_id
1 'polypeptide(L)'
;MNHDIISLKPYRQLSSTVAAQINAVAGHCFDNQAIHLDFGQLVLTPKFVDELVEITLTHLGIEGTGYVRVKDIERLLGLEIKHLEKEYLEYLISMNLAKEGVQYVRFIDKENQVALPSLMTCIFKCSRIRTTMYLVAELLDLDTEYLQPKPQRLPADLKLSVSWAPFETYLSCDELTTLSSEDVVLVYPK
;
A
#
# COMPACT_ATOMS: atom_id res chain seq x y z
N MET A 1 13.16 18.25 -41.45
CA MET A 1 13.58 17.91 -40.07
C MET A 1 12.76 16.72 -39.64
N ASN A 2 13.39 15.56 -39.45
CA ASN A 2 12.72 14.39 -38.87
C ASN A 2 12.60 14.64 -37.38
N HIS A 3 11.37 14.73 -36.88
CA HIS A 3 11.11 14.75 -35.45
C HIS A 3 11.21 13.32 -34.95
N ASP A 4 12.24 13.02 -34.16
CA ASP A 4 12.31 11.76 -33.44
C ASP A 4 11.21 11.73 -32.39
N ILE A 5 10.18 10.92 -32.64
CA ILE A 5 9.09 10.70 -31.69
C ILE A 5 9.62 9.73 -30.63
N ILE A 6 10.07 10.27 -29.50
CA ILE A 6 10.46 9.47 -28.34
C ILE A 6 9.17 8.99 -27.64
N SER A 7 8.89 7.69 -27.72
CA SER A 7 7.80 7.06 -26.98
C SER A 7 8.28 6.67 -25.59
N LEU A 8 7.94 7.47 -24.58
CA LEU A 8 8.15 7.15 -23.18
C LEU A 8 7.10 6.11 -22.76
N LYS A 9 7.54 4.86 -22.55
CA LYS A 9 6.70 3.83 -21.95
C LYS A 9 6.93 3.81 -20.45
N PRO A 10 5.88 3.89 -19.62
CA PRO A 10 6.02 3.83 -18.18
C PRO A 10 6.62 2.48 -17.79
N TYR A 11 7.62 2.51 -16.90
CA TYR A 11 8.24 1.29 -16.37
C TYR A 11 7.23 0.42 -15.59
N ARG A 12 6.20 1.06 -15.00
CA ARG A 12 5.11 0.42 -14.25
C ARG A 12 3.82 1.20 -14.42
N GLN A 13 2.71 0.47 -14.43
CA GLN A 13 1.36 1.03 -14.47
C GLN A 13 0.57 0.47 -13.28
N LEU A 14 -0.15 1.34 -12.59
CA LEU A 14 -1.10 0.97 -11.55
C LEU A 14 -2.50 1.13 -12.10
N SER A 15 -3.41 0.24 -11.69
CA SER A 15 -4.84 0.42 -11.93
C SER A 15 -5.34 1.62 -11.12
N SER A 16 -6.37 2.29 -11.64
CA SER A 16 -7.02 3.40 -10.93
C SER A 16 -7.62 2.95 -9.59
N THR A 17 -8.07 1.70 -9.51
CA THR A 17 -8.58 1.06 -8.29
C THR A 17 -7.50 0.94 -7.22
N VAL A 18 -6.32 0.40 -7.55
CA VAL A 18 -5.19 0.34 -6.62
C VAL A 18 -4.77 1.73 -6.15
N ALA A 19 -4.69 2.70 -7.07
CA ALA A 19 -4.33 4.06 -6.72
C ALA A 19 -5.34 4.71 -5.76
N ALA A 20 -6.64 4.51 -6.00
CA ALA A 20 -7.69 4.99 -5.11
C ALA A 20 -7.59 4.34 -3.71
N GLN A 21 -7.36 3.02 -3.65
CA GLN A 21 -7.24 2.32 -2.38
C GLN A 21 -6.02 2.77 -1.57
N ILE A 22 -4.87 2.95 -2.24
CA ILE A 22 -3.66 3.48 -1.60
C ILE A 22 -3.93 4.87 -1.04
N ASN A 23 -4.58 5.75 -1.81
CA ASN A 23 -4.90 7.10 -1.37
C ASN A 23 -5.87 7.10 -0.18
N ALA A 24 -6.83 6.18 -0.14
CA ALA A 24 -7.77 6.05 0.97
C ALA A 24 -7.08 5.70 2.29
N VAL A 25 -6.06 4.85 2.26
CA VAL A 25 -5.35 4.41 3.47
C VAL A 25 -4.07 5.22 3.77
N ALA A 26 -3.62 6.06 2.83
CA ALA A 26 -2.40 6.83 2.96
C ALA A 26 -2.45 7.74 4.19
N GLY A 27 -1.43 7.64 5.05
CA GLY A 27 -1.36 8.42 6.28
C GLY A 27 -2.35 8.00 7.37
N HIS A 28 -3.06 6.88 7.19
CA HIS A 28 -3.98 6.32 8.17
C HIS A 28 -3.48 4.96 8.68
N CYS A 29 -4.03 4.53 9.80
CA CYS A 29 -4.02 3.14 10.25
C CYS A 29 -5.46 2.67 10.45
N PHE A 30 -5.72 1.40 10.20
CA PHE A 30 -6.99 0.78 10.54
C PHE A 30 -6.90 0.22 11.96
N ASP A 31 -7.91 0.46 12.78
CA ASP A 31 -8.01 -0.12 14.12
C ASP A 31 -9.48 -0.31 14.53
N ASN A 32 -9.92 -1.57 14.58
CA ASN A 32 -11.25 -1.95 15.07
C ASN A 32 -11.18 -2.64 16.45
N GLN A 33 -10.11 -2.41 17.22
CA GLN A 33 -9.79 -3.01 18.52
C GLN A 33 -9.41 -4.50 18.48
N ALA A 34 -9.81 -5.26 17.46
CA ALA A 34 -9.43 -6.66 17.26
C ALA A 34 -8.22 -6.78 16.30
N ILE A 35 -8.32 -6.11 15.16
CA ILE A 35 -7.33 -6.01 14.10
C ILE A 35 -6.84 -4.58 14.02
N HIS A 36 -5.52 -4.44 14.00
CA HIS A 36 -4.85 -3.20 13.71
C HIS A 36 -3.90 -3.37 12.52
N LEU A 37 -4.04 -2.49 11.52
CA LEU A 37 -3.19 -2.43 10.34
C LEU A 37 -2.53 -1.06 10.25
N ASP A 38 -1.20 -1.05 10.32
CA ASP A 38 -0.41 0.12 9.96
C ASP A 38 0.08 -0.02 8.53
N PHE A 39 -0.54 0.71 7.61
CA PHE A 39 -0.26 0.63 6.18
C PHE A 39 1.12 1.21 5.84
N GLY A 40 1.84 0.50 4.97
CA GLY A 40 3.20 0.79 4.57
C GLY A 40 3.34 0.95 3.06
N GLN A 41 4.53 0.63 2.56
CA GLN A 41 4.88 0.80 1.15
C GLN A 41 4.19 -0.21 0.22
N LEU A 42 3.99 0.19 -1.03
CA LEU A 42 3.59 -0.67 -2.13
C LEU A 42 4.79 -1.45 -2.69
N VAL A 43 4.62 -2.75 -2.87
CA VAL A 43 5.59 -3.71 -3.40
C VAL A 43 5.09 -4.20 -4.75
N LEU A 44 5.67 -3.67 -5.82
CA LEU A 44 5.25 -3.93 -7.20
C LEU A 44 5.73 -5.28 -7.74
N THR A 45 6.83 -5.79 -7.22
CA THR A 45 7.36 -7.12 -7.53
C THR A 45 7.74 -7.80 -6.24
N PRO A 46 6.80 -8.48 -5.59
CA PRO A 46 7.10 -9.31 -4.44
C PRO A 46 8.12 -10.38 -4.84
N LYS A 47 9.32 -10.28 -4.28
CA LYS A 47 10.36 -11.31 -4.38
C LYS A 47 10.72 -11.73 -2.97
N PHE A 48 10.03 -12.73 -2.44
CA PHE A 48 10.32 -13.24 -1.12
C PHE A 48 11.25 -14.44 -1.21
N VAL A 49 12.18 -14.49 -0.26
CA VAL A 49 13.09 -15.64 -0.12
C VAL A 49 12.39 -16.79 0.61
N ASP A 50 11.41 -16.45 1.45
CA ASP A 50 10.65 -17.36 2.29
C ASP A 50 9.30 -17.69 1.65
N GLU A 51 8.74 -18.86 1.98
CA GLU A 51 7.36 -19.22 1.66
C GLU A 51 6.37 -18.30 2.37
N LEU A 52 5.19 -18.14 1.77
CA LEU A 52 4.11 -17.34 2.32
C LEU A 52 2.89 -18.21 2.62
N VAL A 53 2.10 -17.74 3.57
CA VAL A 53 0.77 -18.23 3.88
C VAL A 53 -0.22 -17.15 3.46
N GLU A 54 -1.15 -17.50 2.58
CA GLU A 54 -2.30 -16.68 2.23
C GLU A 54 -3.34 -16.76 3.35
N ILE A 55 -3.77 -15.60 3.81
CA ILE A 55 -4.80 -15.42 4.82
C ILE A 55 -5.86 -14.44 4.34
N THR A 56 -7.10 -14.68 4.73
CA THR A 56 -8.19 -13.72 4.57
C THR A 56 -8.51 -13.07 5.91
N LEU A 57 -8.77 -11.77 5.86
CA LEU A 57 -9.31 -10.99 6.95
C LEU A 57 -10.78 -10.76 6.66
N THR A 58 -11.64 -11.15 7.59
CA THR A 58 -13.07 -10.93 7.55
C THR A 58 -13.52 -10.60 8.96
N HIS A 59 -13.58 -9.31 9.27
CA HIS A 59 -14.02 -8.81 10.57
C HIS A 59 -14.80 -7.50 10.38
N LEU A 60 -15.39 -6.98 11.46
CA LEU A 60 -16.11 -5.71 11.45
C LEU A 60 -15.24 -4.59 10.84
N GLY A 61 -15.72 -3.99 9.76
CA GLY A 61 -15.07 -2.88 9.07
C GLY A 61 -13.87 -3.26 8.20
N ILE A 62 -13.55 -4.54 8.02
CA ILE A 62 -12.46 -4.98 7.16
C ILE A 62 -12.74 -6.31 6.47
N GLU A 63 -12.55 -6.32 5.16
CA GLU A 63 -12.45 -7.53 4.35
C GLU A 63 -11.21 -7.44 3.45
N GLY A 64 -10.43 -8.51 3.36
CA GLY A 64 -9.33 -8.53 2.40
C GLY A 64 -8.42 -9.72 2.48
N THR A 65 -7.63 -9.89 1.43
CA THR A 65 -6.66 -10.99 1.33
C THR A 65 -5.24 -10.47 1.52
N GLY A 66 -4.45 -11.19 2.31
CA GLY A 66 -3.06 -10.87 2.54
C GLY A 66 -2.17 -12.10 2.66
N TYR A 67 -0.88 -11.85 2.69
CA TYR A 67 0.14 -12.89 2.82
C TYR A 67 1.02 -12.62 4.03
N VAL A 68 1.37 -13.66 4.77
CA VAL A 68 2.31 -13.62 5.90
C VAL A 68 3.42 -14.62 5.65
N ARG A 69 4.64 -14.35 6.11
CA ARG A 69 5.73 -15.32 5.94
C ARG A 69 5.49 -16.53 6.83
N VAL A 70 5.84 -17.71 6.33
CA VAL A 70 5.76 -18.97 7.09
C VAL A 70 6.44 -18.87 8.45
N LYS A 71 7.65 -18.28 8.51
CA LYS A 71 8.39 -18.08 9.76
C LYS A 71 7.64 -17.27 10.82
N ASP A 72 6.78 -16.35 10.40
CA ASP A 72 6.02 -15.53 11.34
C ASP A 72 4.80 -16.31 11.89
N ILE A 73 4.25 -17.25 11.11
CA ILE A 73 3.25 -18.21 11.56
C ILE A 73 3.87 -19.26 12.49
N GLU A 74 5.07 -19.77 12.19
CA GLU A 74 5.81 -20.70 13.06
C GLU A 74 6.07 -20.09 14.45
N ARG A 75 6.51 -18.83 14.48
CA ARG A 75 6.74 -18.08 15.73
C ARG A 75 5.45 -17.90 16.53
N LEU A 76 4.33 -17.70 15.84
CA LEU A 76 3.02 -17.53 16.46
C LEU A 76 2.53 -18.83 17.08
N LEU A 77 2.64 -19.92 16.34
CA LEU A 77 2.17 -21.23 16.78
C LEU A 77 3.17 -21.91 17.75
N GLY A 78 4.42 -21.45 17.79
CA GLY A 78 5.48 -22.04 18.61
C GLY A 78 5.92 -23.42 18.10
N LEU A 79 5.73 -23.69 16.81
CA LEU A 79 5.97 -24.98 16.18
C LEU A 79 6.44 -24.80 14.73
N GLU A 80 7.33 -25.69 14.30
CA GLU A 80 7.83 -25.74 12.93
C GLU A 80 6.76 -26.34 12.02
N ILE A 81 6.35 -25.62 10.97
CA ILE A 81 5.18 -25.99 10.17
C ILE A 81 5.52 -26.74 8.89
N LYS A 82 6.81 -26.84 8.56
CA LYS A 82 7.32 -27.44 7.32
C LYS A 82 6.91 -28.90 7.09
N HIS A 83 6.58 -29.62 8.16
CA HIS A 83 6.22 -31.03 8.13
C HIS A 83 4.76 -31.33 8.49
N LEU A 84 3.96 -30.29 8.70
CA LEU A 84 2.56 -30.45 9.07
C LEU A 84 1.68 -30.54 7.83
N GLU A 85 0.66 -31.38 7.90
CA GLU A 85 -0.35 -31.46 6.87
C GLU A 85 -1.12 -30.13 6.80
N LYS A 86 -1.51 -29.74 5.58
CA LYS A 86 -2.17 -28.45 5.32
C LYS A 86 -3.46 -28.31 6.13
N GLU A 87 -4.22 -29.39 6.27
CA GLU A 87 -5.48 -29.44 7.03
C GLU A 87 -5.24 -29.19 8.52
N TYR A 88 -4.14 -29.71 9.07
CA TYR A 88 -3.77 -29.47 10.47
C TYR A 88 -3.36 -28.02 10.71
N LEU A 89 -2.67 -27.41 9.74
CA LEU A 89 -2.29 -26.00 9.80
C LEU A 89 -3.49 -25.06 9.70
N GLU A 90 -4.41 -25.34 8.79
CA GLU A 90 -5.70 -24.65 8.71
C GLU A 90 -6.46 -24.72 10.04
N TYR A 91 -6.51 -25.92 10.63
CA TYR A 91 -7.13 -26.12 11.94
C TYR A 91 -6.44 -25.29 13.03
N LEU A 92 -5.11 -25.32 13.11
CA LEU A 92 -4.34 -24.55 14.11
C LEU A 92 -4.54 -23.05 13.96
N ILE A 93 -4.50 -22.53 12.73
CA ILE A 93 -4.72 -21.10 12.46
C ILE A 93 -6.15 -20.72 12.82
N SER A 94 -7.14 -21.52 12.41
CA SER A 94 -8.55 -21.27 12.70
C SER A 94 -8.81 -21.29 14.22
N MET A 95 -8.27 -22.27 14.94
CA MET A 95 -8.44 -22.38 16.38
C MET A 95 -7.89 -21.16 17.13
N ASN A 96 -6.77 -20.59 16.66
CA ASN A 96 -6.14 -19.45 17.32
C ASN A 96 -6.70 -18.10 16.88
N LEU A 97 -7.10 -17.94 15.61
CA LEU A 97 -7.32 -16.63 14.99
C LEU A 97 -8.67 -16.42 14.33
N ALA A 98 -9.50 -17.47 14.16
CA ALA A 98 -10.82 -17.30 13.54
C ALA A 98 -11.73 -16.37 14.36
N LYS A 99 -11.56 -16.33 15.69
CA LYS A 99 -12.30 -15.42 16.57
C LYS A 99 -12.02 -13.94 16.28
N GLU A 100 -10.85 -13.66 15.74
CA GLU A 100 -10.38 -12.33 15.40
C GLU A 100 -10.63 -12.02 13.90
N GLY A 101 -11.35 -12.89 13.19
CA GLY A 101 -11.66 -12.73 11.76
C GLY A 101 -10.52 -13.09 10.81
N VAL A 102 -9.52 -13.84 11.25
CA VAL A 102 -8.41 -14.29 10.37
C VAL A 102 -8.63 -15.75 9.98
N GLN A 103 -8.60 -16.03 8.68
CA GLN A 103 -8.78 -17.38 8.15
C GLN A 103 -7.57 -17.78 7.29
N TYR A 104 -7.20 -19.04 7.37
CA TYR A 104 -6.17 -19.63 6.52
C TYR A 104 -6.77 -19.98 5.15
N VAL A 105 -6.00 -19.73 4.09
CA VAL A 105 -6.38 -20.14 2.74
C VAL A 105 -5.44 -21.22 2.21
N ARG A 106 -4.14 -20.91 2.05
CA ARG A 106 -3.14 -21.84 1.48
C ARG A 106 -1.70 -21.37 1.63
N PHE A 107 -0.76 -22.28 1.41
CA PHE A 107 0.66 -21.94 1.19
C PHE A 107 0.90 -21.45 -0.24
N ILE A 108 1.80 -20.48 -0.37
CA ILE A 108 2.30 -19.95 -1.63
C ILE A 108 3.80 -20.23 -1.73
N ASP A 109 4.11 -21.24 -2.53
CA ASP A 109 5.47 -21.64 -2.86
C ASP A 109 6.17 -20.57 -3.71
N LYS A 110 7.51 -20.60 -3.74
CA LYS A 110 8.34 -19.60 -4.44
C LYS A 110 7.99 -19.43 -5.92
N GLU A 111 7.59 -20.51 -6.59
CA GLU A 111 7.21 -20.48 -8.00
C GLU A 111 5.93 -19.67 -8.22
N ASN A 112 4.95 -19.82 -7.30
CA ASN A 112 3.69 -19.10 -7.34
C ASN A 112 3.82 -17.64 -6.89
N GLN A 113 4.88 -17.28 -6.17
CA GLN A 113 5.13 -15.90 -5.75
C GLN A 113 5.38 -14.94 -6.92
N VAL A 114 5.90 -15.45 -8.05
CA VAL A 114 6.17 -14.63 -9.25
C VAL A 114 4.87 -14.12 -9.87
N ALA A 115 3.76 -14.82 -9.67
CA ALA A 115 2.44 -14.47 -10.18
C ALA A 115 1.64 -13.56 -9.24
N LEU A 116 2.19 -13.19 -8.08
CA LEU A 116 1.48 -12.35 -7.12
C LEU A 116 1.27 -10.92 -7.68
N PRO A 117 0.11 -10.31 -7.38
CA PRO A 117 -0.17 -8.92 -7.76
C PRO A 117 0.72 -7.95 -6.98
N SER A 118 0.55 -6.65 -7.23
CA SER A 118 1.17 -5.63 -6.37
C SER A 118 0.61 -5.72 -4.96
N LEU A 119 1.50 -5.76 -3.96
CA LEU A 119 1.13 -5.95 -2.56
C LEU A 119 1.44 -4.71 -1.74
N MET A 120 0.58 -4.33 -0.82
CA MET A 120 0.84 -3.29 0.15
C MET A 120 1.37 -3.92 1.43
N THR A 121 2.57 -3.52 1.86
CA THR A 121 3.06 -3.93 3.18
C THR A 121 2.23 -3.26 4.27
N CYS A 122 1.99 -3.98 5.36
CA CYS A 122 1.44 -3.39 6.57
C CYS A 122 1.99 -4.11 7.80
N ILE A 123 2.03 -3.40 8.92
CA ILE A 123 2.23 -4.04 10.22
C ILE A 123 0.86 -4.50 10.68
N PHE A 124 0.66 -5.81 10.65
CA PHE A 124 -0.54 -6.47 11.14
C PHE A 124 -0.37 -6.77 12.63
N LYS A 125 -1.35 -6.33 13.42
CA LYS A 125 -1.50 -6.70 14.82
C LYS A 125 -2.88 -7.27 15.04
N CYS A 126 -2.93 -8.40 15.73
CA CYS A 126 -4.17 -9.08 16.06
C CYS A 126 -3.90 -9.94 17.30
N SER A 127 -4.59 -9.65 18.41
CA SER A 127 -4.33 -10.33 19.69
C SER A 127 -2.82 -10.34 20.05
N ARG A 128 -2.18 -11.51 20.11
CA ARG A 128 -0.74 -11.67 20.38
C ARG A 128 0.17 -11.56 19.16
N ILE A 129 -0.42 -11.47 17.97
CA ILE A 129 0.32 -11.37 16.71
C ILE A 129 0.74 -9.94 16.49
N ARG A 130 2.02 -9.76 16.17
CA ARG A 130 2.50 -8.57 15.49
C ARG A 130 3.51 -8.98 14.42
N THR A 131 3.14 -8.82 13.16
CA THR A 131 4.00 -9.21 12.03
C THR A 131 3.82 -8.28 10.83
N THR A 132 4.66 -8.43 9.81
CA THR A 132 4.45 -7.81 8.51
C THR A 132 3.52 -8.69 7.68
N MET A 133 2.40 -8.12 7.24
CA MET A 133 1.50 -8.73 6.26
C MET A 133 1.60 -7.97 4.93
N TYR A 134 1.44 -8.69 3.83
CA TYR A 134 1.43 -8.17 2.47
C TYR A 134 0.01 -8.26 1.92
N LEU A 135 -0.72 -7.15 1.93
CA LEU A 135 -2.11 -7.06 1.50
C LEU A 135 -2.23 -6.94 -0.01
N VAL A 136 -3.24 -7.60 -0.58
CA VAL A 136 -3.66 -7.35 -1.96
C VAL A 136 -4.52 -6.09 -1.96
N ALA A 137 -3.96 -4.96 -2.41
CA ALA A 137 -4.65 -3.68 -2.37
C ALA A 137 -5.97 -3.68 -3.17
N GLU A 138 -6.06 -4.47 -4.25
CA GLU A 138 -7.29 -4.56 -5.07
C GLU A 138 -8.46 -5.25 -4.36
N LEU A 139 -8.18 -6.10 -3.38
CA LEU A 139 -9.18 -6.90 -2.67
C LEU A 139 -9.43 -6.37 -1.25
N LEU A 140 -8.87 -5.21 -0.92
CA LEU A 140 -9.01 -4.62 0.40
C LEU A 140 -10.26 -3.75 0.44
N ASP A 141 -11.24 -4.15 1.24
CA ASP A 141 -12.40 -3.35 1.59
C ASP A 141 -12.30 -2.92 3.06
N LEU A 142 -12.53 -1.63 3.30
CA LEU A 142 -12.34 -1.01 4.60
C LEU A 142 -13.46 -0.01 4.85
N ASP A 143 -14.04 -0.11 6.04
CA ASP A 143 -14.91 0.92 6.55
C ASP A 143 -14.07 2.08 7.10
N THR A 144 -14.26 3.24 6.51
CA THR A 144 -13.54 4.48 6.84
C THR A 144 -13.75 4.93 8.28
N GLU A 145 -14.82 4.49 8.95
CA GLU A 145 -15.08 4.83 10.36
C GLU A 145 -14.00 4.29 11.31
N TYR A 146 -13.30 3.22 10.90
CA TYR A 146 -12.21 2.60 11.66
C TYR A 146 -10.83 3.07 11.22
N LEU A 147 -10.74 3.98 10.24
CA LEU A 147 -9.49 4.60 9.84
C LEU A 147 -9.16 5.76 10.76
N GLN A 148 -7.99 5.67 11.38
CA GLN A 148 -7.46 6.69 12.26
C GLN A 148 -6.25 7.35 11.61
N PRO A 149 -6.11 8.68 11.68
CA PRO A 149 -4.94 9.35 11.15
C PRO A 149 -3.69 8.91 11.92
N LYS A 150 -2.65 8.54 11.18
CA LYS A 150 -1.38 8.17 11.77
C LYS A 150 -0.72 9.42 12.35
N PRO A 151 -0.25 9.40 13.62
CA PRO A 151 0.47 10.53 14.18
C PRO A 151 1.77 10.75 13.38
N GLN A 152 1.79 11.81 12.57
CA GLN A 152 2.96 12.17 11.80
C GLN A 152 3.93 12.97 12.68
N ARG A 153 5.15 12.44 12.82
CA ARG A 153 6.26 13.21 13.39
C ARG A 153 7.00 13.87 12.24
N LEU A 154 6.42 14.93 11.70
CA LEU A 154 7.13 15.79 10.76
C LEU A 154 8.20 16.56 11.55
N PRO A 155 9.43 16.69 11.01
CA PRO A 155 10.46 17.52 11.62
C PRO A 155 9.94 18.95 11.82
N ALA A 156 10.23 19.56 12.96
CA ALA A 156 9.79 20.92 13.26
C ALA A 156 10.40 21.97 12.29
N ASP A 157 11.50 21.61 11.62
CA ASP A 157 12.23 22.39 10.63
C ASP A 157 11.81 22.08 9.18
N LEU A 158 10.75 21.29 8.97
CA LEU A 158 10.24 20.99 7.63
C LEU A 158 9.77 22.28 6.95
N LYS A 159 10.55 22.75 5.97
CA LYS A 159 10.20 23.93 5.16
C LYS A 159 9.14 23.56 4.14
N LEU A 160 7.90 23.96 4.40
CA LEU A 160 6.83 23.92 3.42
C LEU A 160 6.91 25.18 2.55
N SER A 161 7.20 25.01 1.26
CA SER A 161 7.10 26.08 0.26
C SER A 161 5.83 25.89 -0.55
N VAL A 162 4.89 26.82 -0.44
CA VAL A 162 3.72 26.88 -1.32
C VAL A 162 3.98 27.96 -2.36
N SER A 163 4.03 27.59 -3.64
CA SER A 163 3.98 28.54 -4.74
C SER A 163 2.53 28.69 -5.19
N TRP A 164 1.89 29.79 -4.81
CA TRP A 164 0.57 30.12 -5.30
C TRP A 164 0.68 31.13 -6.44
N ALA A 165 0.28 30.72 -7.63
CA ALA A 165 0.24 31.57 -8.82
C ALA A 165 -1.21 31.61 -9.33
N PRO A 166 -2.04 32.57 -8.86
CA PRO A 166 -3.46 32.67 -9.20
C PRO A 166 -3.72 33.10 -10.65
N PHE A 167 -2.70 33.66 -11.30
CA PHE A 167 -2.76 34.08 -12.69
C PHE A 167 -1.64 33.41 -13.50
N GLU A 168 -1.89 33.20 -14.78
CA GLU A 168 -0.90 32.75 -15.75
C GLU A 168 -0.94 33.59 -17.02
N THR A 169 0.15 33.53 -17.78
CA THR A 169 0.25 34.16 -19.09
C THR A 169 1.17 33.32 -19.95
N TYR A 170 0.96 33.35 -21.26
CA TYR A 170 1.77 32.61 -22.22
C TYR A 170 2.55 33.62 -23.03
N LEU A 171 3.87 33.55 -22.92
CA LEU A 171 4.80 34.37 -23.68
C LEU A 171 5.67 33.46 -24.54
N SER A 172 5.90 33.85 -25.78
CA SER A 172 6.90 33.24 -26.65
C SER A 172 8.32 33.55 -26.16
N CYS A 173 9.30 32.74 -26.59
CA CYS A 173 10.70 32.96 -26.22
C CYS A 173 11.21 34.34 -26.64
N ASP A 174 10.78 34.84 -27.80
CA ASP A 174 11.19 36.16 -28.28
C ASP A 174 10.61 37.27 -27.39
N GLU A 175 9.32 37.18 -27.01
CA GLU A 175 8.67 38.13 -26.10
C GLU A 175 9.35 38.16 -24.72
N LEU A 176 9.75 37.00 -24.19
CA LEU A 176 10.48 36.91 -22.92
C LEU A 176 11.82 37.65 -22.97
N THR A 177 12.52 37.61 -24.09
CA THR A 177 13.84 38.26 -24.24
C THR A 177 13.74 39.77 -24.45
N THR A 178 12.60 40.26 -24.91
CA THR A 178 12.36 41.69 -25.13
C THR A 178 11.76 42.41 -23.93
N LEU A 179 11.35 41.68 -22.87
CA LEU A 179 10.78 42.27 -21.67
C LEU A 179 11.81 43.10 -20.90
N SER A 180 11.42 44.33 -20.61
CA SER A 180 12.13 45.27 -19.76
C SER A 180 11.36 45.53 -18.46
N SER A 181 11.99 46.23 -17.52
CA SER A 181 11.35 46.62 -16.26
C SER A 181 10.21 47.63 -16.41
N GLU A 182 10.01 48.21 -17.59
CA GLU A 182 8.96 49.20 -17.88
C GLU A 182 7.74 48.60 -18.59
N ASP A 183 7.81 47.33 -18.98
CA ASP A 183 6.75 46.68 -19.77
C ASP A 183 5.63 46.12 -18.89
N VAL A 184 4.40 46.20 -19.41
CA VAL A 184 3.20 45.65 -18.76
C VAL A 184 2.87 44.29 -19.37
N VAL A 185 2.85 43.25 -18.53
CA VAL A 185 2.45 41.90 -18.93
C VAL A 185 1.01 41.63 -18.50
N LEU A 186 0.15 41.34 -19.47
CA LEU A 186 -1.22 40.89 -19.21
C LEU A 186 -1.22 39.46 -18.70
N VAL A 187 -1.93 39.23 -17.59
CA VAL A 187 -2.10 37.91 -16.97
C VAL A 187 -3.57 37.56 -16.87
N TYR A 188 -3.89 36.27 -16.94
CA TYR A 188 -5.24 35.73 -16.91
C TYR A 188 -5.44 34.83 -15.68
N PRO A 189 -6.64 34.78 -15.08
CA PRO A 189 -6.92 33.82 -14.01
C PRO A 189 -6.70 32.39 -14.50
N LYS A 190 -6.09 31.55 -13.67
CA LYS A 190 -6.03 30.10 -13.90
C LYS A 190 -7.38 29.42 -13.80
#